data_AF-A0A662G2Q1-F1
#
_entry.id   AF-A0A662G2Q1-F1
#
_cell.length_a   1.000
_cell.length_b   1.000
_cell.length_c   1.000
_cell.angle_alpha   90.00
_cell.angle_beta   90.00
_cell.angle_gamma   90.00
#
_symmetry.space_group_name_H-M   'P 1'
#
loop_
_entity.id
_entity.type
_entity.pdbx_description
1 polymer ?
#
loop_
_entity_poly.entity_id
_entity_poly.type
_entity_poly.pdbx_seq_one_letter_code
_entity_poly.pdbx_strand_id
1 'polypeptide(L)'
;MLKIITERLIALLIIAILAVGFLYLWYINIFSTQSNISVAKLSENNGYYNIILRYADDNRCFTFLTYPINATSVDLIIYVHGGGFVGGSALAKNSMGVVEFFRKRGFAAASVEY
;
A
#
# COMPACT_ATOMS: atom_id res chain seq x y z
N MET A 1 5.16 -57.50 10.50
CA MET A 1 4.00 -56.87 9.84
C MET A 1 3.59 -55.56 10.51
N LEU A 2 3.33 -55.55 11.83
CA LEU A 2 2.94 -54.34 12.58
C LEU A 2 3.97 -53.19 12.47
N LYS A 3 5.27 -53.49 12.61
CA LYS A 3 6.37 -52.50 12.52
C LYS A 3 6.45 -51.78 11.17
N ILE A 4 6.25 -52.52 10.07
CA ILE A 4 6.25 -51.96 8.70
C ILE A 4 5.03 -51.05 8.50
N ILE A 5 3.90 -51.39 9.11
CA ILE A 5 2.68 -50.58 9.06
C ILE A 5 2.89 -49.26 9.83
N THR A 6 3.50 -49.31 11.03
CA THR A 6 3.80 -48.09 11.82
C THR A 6 4.80 -47.18 11.12
N GLU A 7 5.87 -47.70 10.53
CA GLU A 7 6.87 -46.91 9.79
C GLU A 7 6.24 -46.18 8.59
N ARG A 8 5.36 -46.86 7.84
CA ARG A 8 4.62 -46.25 6.72
C ARG A 8 3.64 -45.18 7.20
N LEU A 9 2.98 -45.40 8.33
CA LEU A 9 2.03 -44.45 8.90
C LEU A 9 2.74 -43.17 9.37
N ILE A 10 3.92 -43.30 10.00
CA ILE A 10 4.77 -42.18 10.39
C ILE A 10 5.23 -41.39 9.16
N ALA A 11 5.67 -42.07 8.10
CA ALA A 11 6.09 -41.41 6.86
C ALA A 11 4.95 -40.60 6.22
N LEU A 12 3.73 -41.15 6.17
CA LEU A 12 2.54 -40.43 5.67
C LEU A 12 2.22 -39.20 6.51
N LEU A 13 2.38 -39.30 7.83
CA LEU A 13 2.11 -38.20 8.76
C LEU A 13 3.12 -37.05 8.57
N ILE A 14 4.39 -37.38 8.34
CA ILE A 14 5.43 -36.40 8.00
C ILE A 14 5.10 -35.69 6.68
N ILE A 15 4.73 -36.45 5.65
CA ILE A 15 4.36 -35.88 4.33
C ILE A 15 3.15 -34.94 4.47
N ALA A 16 2.15 -35.32 5.25
CA ALA A 16 0.97 -34.49 5.50
C ALA A 16 1.35 -33.17 6.20
N ILE A 17 2.22 -33.22 7.22
CA ILE A 17 2.71 -32.01 7.91
C ILE A 17 3.46 -31.10 6.94
N LEU A 18 4.35 -31.66 6.11
CA LEU A 18 5.10 -30.89 5.12
C LEU A 18 4.18 -30.25 4.07
N ALA A 19 3.17 -30.97 3.59
CA ALA A 19 2.20 -30.46 2.62
C ALA A 19 1.37 -29.30 3.22
N VAL A 20 0.91 -29.42 4.47
CA VAL A 20 0.19 -28.34 5.16
C VAL A 20 1.10 -27.13 5.38
N GLY A 21 2.36 -27.34 5.79
CA GLY A 21 3.33 -26.27 5.93
C GLY A 21 3.60 -25.53 4.61
N PHE A 22 3.74 -26.26 3.51
CA PHE A 22 3.89 -25.68 2.18
C PHE A 22 2.67 -24.86 1.75
N LEU A 23 1.46 -25.40 1.92
CA LEU A 23 0.22 -24.69 1.62
C LEU A 23 0.07 -23.41 2.46
N TYR A 24 0.47 -23.45 3.73
CA TYR A 24 0.46 -22.27 4.60
C TYR A 24 1.44 -21.18 4.13
N LEU A 25 2.67 -21.56 3.77
CA LEU A 25 3.67 -20.62 3.22
C LEU A 25 3.24 -20.04 1.87
N TRP A 26 2.57 -20.85 1.03
CA TRP A 26 2.01 -20.40 -0.23
C TRP A 26 0.84 -19.42 -0.02
N TYR A 27 -0.05 -19.73 0.91
CA TYR A 27 -1.15 -18.85 1.33
C TYR A 27 -0.61 -17.50 1.84
N ILE A 28 0.41 -17.51 2.72
CA ILE A 28 1.05 -16.27 3.19
C ILE A 28 1.62 -15.47 2.02
N ASN A 29 2.30 -16.09 1.05
CA ASN A 29 2.87 -15.36 -0.10
C ASN A 29 1.81 -14.66 -0.96
N ILE A 30 0.65 -15.28 -1.16
CA ILE A 30 -0.45 -14.66 -1.94
C ILE A 30 -1.00 -13.43 -1.22
N PHE A 31 -1.17 -13.52 0.10
CA PHE A 31 -1.66 -12.41 0.92
C PHE A 31 -0.56 -11.40 1.30
N SER A 32 0.71 -11.77 1.20
CA SER A 32 1.87 -10.88 1.36
C SER A 32 2.28 -10.24 0.04
N THR A 33 1.33 -10.03 -0.87
CA THR A 33 1.44 -8.93 -1.83
C THR A 33 1.51 -7.64 -1.01
N GLN A 34 2.72 -7.33 -0.52
CA GLN A 34 3.07 -5.98 -0.13
C GLN A 34 2.59 -5.12 -1.28
N SER A 35 1.63 -4.23 -1.02
CA SER A 35 1.42 -3.09 -1.90
C SER A 35 2.81 -2.51 -2.12
N ASN A 36 3.34 -2.61 -3.34
CA ASN A 36 4.63 -2.03 -3.68
C ASN A 36 4.44 -0.51 -3.56
N ILE A 37 4.58 0.01 -2.34
CA ILE A 37 4.61 1.44 -2.07
C ILE A 37 5.95 1.90 -2.63
N SER A 38 5.96 2.11 -3.95
CA SER A 38 7.06 2.77 -4.63
C SER A 38 7.00 4.23 -4.22
N VAL A 39 7.78 4.59 -3.20
CA VAL A 39 7.93 5.96 -2.73
C VAL A 39 8.82 6.70 -3.74
N ALA A 40 8.21 7.31 -4.74
CA ALA A 40 8.92 8.29 -5.57
C ALA A 40 8.95 9.62 -4.79
N LYS A 41 10.10 9.94 -4.17
CA LYS A 41 10.33 11.28 -3.58
C LYS A 41 10.48 12.27 -4.74
N LEU A 42 9.43 13.04 -5.01
CA LEU A 42 9.33 13.86 -6.22
C LEU A 42 10.01 15.22 -6.08
N SER A 43 10.07 15.79 -4.88
CA SER A 43 10.80 17.05 -4.60
C SER A 43 10.67 17.40 -3.11
N GLU A 44 11.69 18.06 -2.54
CA GLU A 44 11.54 18.86 -1.34
C GLU A 44 11.11 20.27 -1.75
N ASN A 45 9.94 20.71 -1.27
CA ASN A 45 9.46 22.05 -1.55
C ASN A 45 8.93 22.69 -0.26
N ASN A 46 9.51 23.83 0.13
CA ASN A 46 9.04 24.64 1.24
C ASN A 46 8.84 23.86 2.55
N GLY A 47 9.76 22.96 2.89
CA GLY A 47 9.70 22.16 4.13
C GLY A 47 8.76 20.95 4.08
N TYR A 48 8.29 20.56 2.89
CA TYR A 48 7.45 19.37 2.68
C TYR A 48 8.10 18.40 1.70
N TYR A 49 7.91 17.11 1.96
CA TYR A 49 8.09 16.02 1.01
C TYR A 49 6.86 15.88 0.14
N ASN A 50 7.07 15.77 -1.17
CA ASN A 50 6.06 15.34 -2.12
C ASN A 50 6.34 13.90 -2.55
N ILE A 51 5.36 13.03 -2.34
CA ILE A 51 5.50 11.59 -2.51
C ILE A 51 4.33 11.06 -3.34
N ILE A 52 4.61 10.18 -4.30
CA ILE A 52 3.57 9.32 -4.87
C ILE A 52 3.64 7.96 -4.19
N LEU A 53 2.49 7.49 -3.71
CA LEU A 53 2.29 6.17 -3.11
C LEU A 53 1.35 5.39 -4.02
N ARG A 54 1.80 4.27 -4.60
CA ARG A 54 0.94 3.39 -5.39
C ARG A 54 0.27 2.36 -4.48
N TYR A 55 -1.02 2.14 -4.67
CA TYR A 55 -1.80 1.20 -3.84
C TYR A 55 -2.37 0.00 -4.62
N ALA A 56 -2.29 0.02 -5.96
CA ALA A 56 -2.55 -1.14 -6.81
C ALA A 56 -1.75 -1.03 -8.12
N ASP A 57 -1.72 -2.10 -8.92
CA ASP A 57 -0.92 -2.19 -10.16
C ASP A 57 -1.52 -1.43 -11.36
N ASP A 58 -2.58 -0.65 -11.16
CA ASP A 58 -3.13 0.25 -12.16
C ASP A 58 -2.38 1.61 -12.16
N ASN A 59 -2.26 2.27 -13.31
CA ASN A 59 -1.65 3.60 -13.46
C ASN A 59 -2.42 4.72 -12.77
N ARG A 60 -3.70 4.51 -12.51
CA ARG A 60 -4.57 5.44 -11.78
C ARG A 60 -4.64 5.14 -10.29
N CYS A 61 -4.11 4.02 -9.84
CA CYS A 61 -4.16 3.64 -8.42
C CYS A 61 -2.97 4.22 -7.63
N PHE A 62 -2.99 5.53 -7.40
CA PHE A 62 -1.97 6.21 -6.60
C PHE A 62 -2.53 7.34 -5.73
N THR A 63 -1.75 7.69 -4.71
CA THR A 63 -1.99 8.84 -3.85
C THR A 63 -0.80 9.79 -3.94
N PHE A 64 -1.07 11.05 -4.24
CA PHE A 64 -0.10 12.13 -4.08
C PHE A 64 -0.17 12.65 -2.64
N LEU A 65 0.91 12.47 -1.87
CA LEU A 65 1.03 12.86 -0.48
C LEU A 65 2.03 14.01 -0.33
N THR A 66 1.63 15.07 0.37
CA THR A 66 2.53 16.10 0.88
C THR A 66 2.68 15.97 2.40
N TYR A 67 3.91 15.90 2.90
CA TYR A 67 4.20 15.67 4.33
C TYR A 67 5.30 16.61 4.85
N PRO A 68 5.18 17.23 6.05
CA PRO A 68 6.21 18.14 6.58
C PRO A 68 7.50 17.39 6.98
N ILE A 69 8.67 17.84 6.52
CA ILE A 69 9.95 17.11 6.59
C ILE A 69 10.39 16.75 8.02
N ASN A 70 10.02 17.55 9.01
CA ASN A 70 10.46 17.40 10.41
C ASN A 70 9.32 17.10 11.40
N ALA A 71 8.14 16.74 10.90
CA ALA A 71 7.03 16.40 11.78
C ALA A 71 7.16 14.95 12.27
N THR A 72 6.95 14.74 13.57
CA THR A 72 6.82 13.41 14.19
C THR A 72 5.37 12.92 14.21
N SER A 73 4.42 13.85 14.15
CA SER A 73 2.98 13.61 14.05
C SER A 73 2.34 14.76 13.29
N VAL A 74 1.31 14.44 12.51
CA VAL A 74 0.56 15.40 11.69
C VAL A 74 -0.90 15.00 11.63
N ASP A 75 -1.78 15.98 11.53
CA ASP A 75 -3.13 15.75 11.06
C ASP A 75 -3.10 15.52 9.55
N LEU A 76 -3.71 14.43 9.10
CA LEU A 76 -3.77 14.05 7.68
C LEU A 76 -5.14 14.37 7.09
N ILE A 77 -5.15 15.13 6.00
CA ILE A 77 -6.32 15.32 5.15
C ILE A 77 -6.24 14.38 3.96
N ILE A 78 -7.31 13.64 3.72
CA ILE A 78 -7.48 12.82 2.51
C ILE A 78 -8.53 13.49 1.63
N TYR A 79 -8.13 13.86 0.42
CA TYR A 79 -8.98 14.45 -0.59
C TYR A 79 -9.18 13.46 -1.75
N VAL A 80 -10.44 13.25 -2.10
CA VAL A 80 -10.87 12.46 -3.26
C VAL A 80 -11.50 13.43 -4.25
N HIS A 81 -10.93 13.52 -5.45
CA HIS A 81 -11.43 14.47 -6.44
C HIS A 81 -12.82 14.09 -6.94
N GLY A 82 -13.61 15.08 -7.34
CA GLY A 82 -14.87 14.86 -8.05
C GLY A 82 -14.65 14.51 -9.53
N GLY A 83 -15.72 14.62 -10.32
CA GLY A 83 -15.70 14.34 -11.76
C GLY A 83 -16.68 13.25 -12.20
N GLY A 84 -17.65 12.91 -11.35
CA GLY A 84 -18.75 12.01 -11.70
C GLY A 84 -18.28 10.60 -12.08
N PHE A 85 -17.13 10.16 -11.57
CA PHE A 85 -16.50 8.88 -11.89
C PHE A 85 -16.06 8.69 -13.36
N VAL A 86 -16.17 9.74 -14.18
CA VAL A 86 -15.83 9.70 -15.62
C VAL A 86 -14.65 10.61 -15.96
N GLY A 87 -14.17 11.38 -15.00
CA GLY A 87 -13.01 12.26 -15.17
C GLY A 87 -12.51 12.82 -13.84
N GLY A 88 -11.57 13.75 -13.94
CA GLY A 88 -10.83 14.29 -12.81
C GLY A 88 -9.42 13.70 -12.72
N SER A 89 -8.64 14.22 -11.78
CA SER A 89 -7.33 13.65 -11.43
C SER A 89 -6.87 14.18 -10.09
N ALA A 90 -6.10 13.38 -9.34
CA ALA A 90 -5.43 13.80 -8.12
C ALA A 90 -4.40 14.90 -8.35
N LEU A 91 -3.83 14.96 -9.55
CA LEU A 91 -2.80 15.92 -9.94
C LEU A 91 -3.37 17.13 -10.70
N ALA A 92 -4.68 17.16 -10.93
CA ALA A 92 -5.33 18.31 -11.56
C ALA A 92 -5.16 19.58 -10.72
N LYS A 93 -5.14 20.75 -11.38
CA LYS A 93 -4.94 22.06 -10.72
C LYS A 93 -5.89 22.30 -9.54
N ASN A 94 -7.15 21.88 -9.65
CA ASN A 94 -8.14 22.05 -8.58
C ASN A 94 -7.81 21.17 -7.36
N SER A 95 -7.46 19.90 -7.58
CA SER A 95 -7.04 18.96 -6.54
C SER A 95 -5.78 19.45 -5.83
N MET A 96 -4.80 19.91 -6.62
CA MET A 96 -3.57 20.50 -6.09
C MET A 96 -3.82 21.80 -5.30
N GLY A 97 -4.85 22.56 -5.66
CA GLY A 97 -5.29 23.72 -4.88
C GLY A 97 -5.78 23.34 -3.49
N VAL A 98 -6.51 22.23 -3.35
CA VAL A 98 -6.96 21.71 -2.04
C VAL A 98 -5.77 21.22 -1.22
N VAL A 99 -4.87 20.45 -1.83
CA VAL A 99 -3.63 19.99 -1.18
C VAL A 99 -2.83 21.19 -0.65
N GLU A 100 -2.61 22.20 -1.49
CA GLU A 100 -1.87 23.40 -1.11
C GLU A 100 -2.55 24.19 0.01
N PHE A 101 -3.88 24.25 0.01
CA PHE A 101 -4.66 24.92 1.05
C PHE A 101 -4.40 24.32 2.43
N PHE A 102 -4.40 23.00 2.55
CA PHE A 102 -4.16 22.30 3.81
C PHE A 102 -2.68 22.25 4.18
N ARG A 103 -1.79 22.06 3.20
CA ARG A 103 -0.33 22.14 3.39
C ARG A 103 0.09 23.47 4.02
N LYS A 104 -0.44 24.59 3.53
CA LYS A 104 -0.16 25.93 4.10
C LYS A 104 -0.63 26.10 5.56
N ARG A 105 -1.48 25.20 6.06
CA ARG A 105 -2.04 25.20 7.41
C ARG A 105 -1.38 24.18 8.35
N GLY A 106 -0.31 23.52 7.91
CA GLY A 106 0.44 22.57 8.74
C GLY A 106 -0.05 21.13 8.66
N PHE A 107 -1.03 20.83 7.80
CA PHE A 107 -1.52 19.47 7.61
C PHE A 107 -0.61 18.70 6.65
N ALA A 108 -0.52 17.39 6.83
CA ALA A 108 -0.24 16.50 5.71
C ALA A 108 -1.50 16.40 4.85
N ALA A 109 -1.32 16.33 3.53
CA ALA A 109 -2.44 16.29 2.60
C ALA A 109 -2.19 15.24 1.52
N ALA A 110 -3.16 14.35 1.35
CA ALA A 110 -3.18 13.29 0.39
C ALA A 110 -4.28 13.54 -0.64
N SER A 111 -3.95 13.54 -1.93
CA SER A 111 -4.92 13.53 -3.03
C SER A 111 -4.90 12.17 -3.71
N VAL A 112 -6.05 11.50 -3.76
CA VAL A 112 -6.18 10.13 -4.26
C VAL A 112 -6.63 10.15 -5.72
N GLU A 113 -5.91 9.44 -6.58
CA GLU A 113 -6.32 9.12 -7.96
C GLU A 113 -6.99 7.75 -7.93
N TYR A 114 -8.01 7.54 -8.76
CA TYR A 114 -8.77 6.28 -8.87
C TYR A 114 -9.32 6.06 -10.29
#